data_AF-A0A2X1NTR2-F1
#
_entry.id   AF-A0A2X1NTR2-F1
#
_cell.length_a   1.000
_cell.length_b   1.000
_cell.length_c   1.000
_cell.angle_alpha   90.00
_cell.angle_beta   90.00
_cell.angle_gamma   90.00
#
_symmetry.space_group_name_H-M   'P 1'
#
loop_
_entity.id
_entity.type
_entity.pdbx_description
1 polymer ?
#
loop_
_entity_poly.entity_id
_entity_poly.type
_entity_poly.pdbx_seq_one_letter_code
_entity_poly.pdbx_strand_id
1 'polypeptide(L)'
;MNHTGYATLADMQEYQFGALYLSGDEVKKSLGERWSDWKPAAGQTWHSFNDYINFSDKTGWDKWWGKNWIRTDIGDYDNPGFDDLTMSLAFLPDIKPNQLPLLVCRCSIKQMDTHAKAIDGYTPRDYLTHWLSQWVRDYGIDGFRVDTANMLSCPPGSN
;
A
#
# COMPACT_ATOMS: atom_id res chain seq x y z
N MET A 1 10.06 -7.91 -2.43
CA MET A 1 8.99 -7.33 -1.59
C MET A 1 7.68 -7.90 -2.07
N ASN A 2 6.91 -8.57 -1.20
CA ASN A 2 5.65 -9.22 -1.58
C ASN A 2 4.41 -8.43 -1.12
N HIS A 3 4.53 -7.60 -0.08
CA HIS A 3 3.43 -6.82 0.47
C HIS A 3 3.78 -5.33 0.55
N THR A 4 2.77 -4.48 0.49
CA THR A 4 2.89 -3.05 0.85
C THR A 4 2.46 -2.82 2.29
N GLY A 5 2.76 -1.63 2.84
CA GLY A 5 2.29 -1.26 4.18
C GLY A 5 0.79 -1.00 4.24
N TYR A 6 0.23 -1.02 5.46
CA TYR A 6 -1.15 -0.62 5.70
C TYR A 6 -1.42 0.83 5.28
N ALA A 7 -2.67 1.13 4.94
CA ALA A 7 -3.13 2.51 4.83
C ALA A 7 -3.09 3.17 6.22
N THR A 8 -2.38 4.30 6.33
CA THR A 8 -2.35 5.10 7.56
C THR A 8 -3.26 6.31 7.43
N LEU A 9 -3.77 6.82 8.56
CA LEU A 9 -4.54 8.08 8.56
C LEU A 9 -3.72 9.25 8.01
N ALA A 10 -2.41 9.28 8.28
CA ALA A 10 -1.53 10.32 7.77
C ALA A 10 -1.47 10.29 6.23
N ASP A 11 -1.25 9.11 5.64
CA ASP A 11 -1.21 8.96 4.18
C ASP A 11 -2.58 9.25 3.55
N MET A 12 -3.67 8.78 4.15
CA MET A 12 -5.03 9.07 3.67
C MET A 12 -5.30 10.58 3.63
N GLN A 13 -4.86 11.32 4.66
CA GLN A 13 -4.97 12.77 4.71
C GLN A 13 -4.04 13.46 3.70
N GLU A 14 -2.78 13.03 3.60
CA GLU A 14 -1.78 13.69 2.75
C GLU A 14 -2.06 13.47 1.26
N TYR A 15 -2.38 12.23 0.88
CA TYR A 15 -2.55 11.82 -0.51
C TYR A 15 -4.01 11.76 -0.95
N GLN A 16 -4.96 12.09 -0.07
CA GLN A 16 -6.39 12.24 -0.38
C GLN A 16 -7.01 10.96 -0.99
N PHE A 17 -6.73 9.83 -0.35
CA PHE A 17 -7.35 8.53 -0.66
C PHE A 17 -8.04 7.92 0.56
N GLY A 18 -8.81 6.87 0.32
CA GLY A 18 -9.61 6.18 1.33
C GLY A 18 -10.86 6.96 1.68
N ALA A 19 -11.62 6.41 2.64
CA ALA A 19 -12.85 7.01 3.11
C ALA A 19 -12.98 6.85 4.63
N LEU A 20 -13.61 7.83 5.27
CA LEU A 20 -13.97 7.77 6.68
C LEU A 20 -15.48 7.62 6.82
N TYR A 21 -15.94 7.03 7.91
CA TYR A 21 -17.35 7.10 8.32
C TYR A 21 -17.74 8.50 8.82
N LEU A 22 -16.75 9.28 9.25
CA LEU A 22 -16.91 10.65 9.72
C LEU A 22 -16.94 11.64 8.55
N SER A 23 -17.66 12.74 8.71
CA SER A 23 -17.72 13.81 7.69
C SER A 23 -17.71 15.21 8.31
N GLY A 24 -17.27 16.20 7.52
CA GLY A 24 -17.28 17.61 7.94
C GLY A 24 -16.54 17.87 9.27
N ASP A 25 -17.20 18.63 10.15
CA ASP A 25 -16.63 19.04 11.45
C ASP A 25 -16.35 17.86 12.39
N GLU A 26 -17.02 16.72 12.21
CA GLU A 26 -16.81 15.53 13.04
C GLU A 26 -15.42 14.91 12.84
N VAL A 27 -14.86 15.03 11.63
CA VAL A 27 -13.49 14.58 11.34
C VAL A 27 -12.51 15.38 12.19
N LYS A 28 -12.61 16.72 12.18
CA LYS A 28 -11.73 17.60 12.95
C LYS A 28 -11.88 17.38 14.45
N LYS A 29 -13.11 17.14 14.93
CA LYS A 29 -13.38 16.85 16.34
C LYS A 29 -12.78 15.53 16.79
N SER A 30 -12.83 14.49 15.95
CA SER A 30 -12.42 13.14 16.32
C SER A 30 -10.94 12.86 16.06
N LEU A 31 -10.42 13.29 14.91
CA LEU A 31 -9.05 13.01 14.45
C LEU A 31 -8.10 14.22 14.58
N GLY A 32 -8.62 15.43 14.83
CA GLY A 32 -7.83 16.65 14.87
C GLY A 32 -7.63 17.29 13.49
N GLU A 33 -6.85 18.37 13.44
CA GLU A 33 -6.47 19.02 12.18
C GLU A 33 -5.49 18.17 11.36
N ARG A 34 -4.52 17.55 12.02
CA ARG A 34 -3.65 16.53 11.43
C ARG A 34 -4.08 15.18 11.99
N TRP A 35 -4.43 14.24 11.13
CA TRP A 35 -4.94 12.95 11.60
C TRP A 35 -3.85 12.11 12.31
N SER A 36 -2.58 12.45 12.10
CA SER A 36 -1.44 11.92 12.86
C SER A 36 -1.46 12.29 14.34
N ASP A 37 -2.22 13.31 14.73
CA ASP A 37 -2.30 13.78 16.11
C ASP A 37 -3.31 12.97 16.94
N TRP A 38 -4.11 12.14 16.28
CA TRP A 38 -5.03 11.23 16.95
C TRP A 38 -4.28 10.30 17.90
N LYS A 39 -4.86 10.08 19.08
CA LYS A 39 -4.33 9.18 20.10
C LYS A 39 -5.47 8.38 20.71
N PRO A 40 -5.23 7.12 21.11
CA PRO A 40 -6.25 6.33 21.76
C PRO A 40 -6.72 6.98 23.07
N ALA A 41 -8.03 7.01 23.27
CA ALA A 41 -8.63 7.34 24.56
C ALA A 41 -8.50 6.17 25.55
N ALA A 42 -8.95 6.37 26.79
CA ALA A 42 -8.99 5.31 27.79
C ALA A 42 -9.81 4.11 27.26
N GLY A 43 -9.20 2.91 27.25
CA GLY A 43 -9.81 1.68 26.72
C GLY A 43 -9.61 1.45 25.22
N GLN A 44 -8.98 2.38 24.49
CA GLN A 44 -8.61 2.20 23.09
C GLN A 44 -7.14 1.81 22.92
N THR A 45 -6.79 1.31 21.74
CA THR A 45 -5.41 1.03 21.33
C THR A 45 -5.04 1.88 20.12
N TRP A 46 -3.77 1.90 19.74
CA TRP A 46 -3.35 2.54 18.50
C TRP A 46 -3.97 1.92 17.24
N HIS A 47 -4.61 0.75 17.32
CA HIS A 47 -5.36 0.18 16.19
C HIS A 47 -6.82 0.65 16.14
N SER A 48 -7.33 1.29 17.20
CA SER A 48 -8.73 1.75 17.26
C SER A 48 -9.04 2.86 16.27
N PHE A 49 -8.06 3.49 15.62
CA PHE A 49 -8.34 4.42 14.54
C PHE A 49 -9.01 3.74 13.34
N ASN A 50 -8.81 2.43 13.15
CA ASN A 50 -9.41 1.68 12.04
C ASN A 50 -10.93 1.74 12.08
N ASP A 51 -11.54 1.93 13.26
CA ASP A 51 -12.99 2.05 13.43
C ASP A 51 -13.57 3.27 12.71
N TYR A 52 -12.74 4.29 12.41
CA TYR A 52 -13.17 5.48 11.67
C TYR A 52 -13.09 5.29 10.15
N ILE A 53 -12.40 4.25 9.66
CA ILE A 53 -12.10 4.05 8.25
C ILE A 53 -13.19 3.18 7.61
N ASN A 54 -13.79 3.68 6.53
CA ASN A 54 -14.71 2.91 5.71
C ASN A 54 -13.94 2.12 4.66
N PHE A 55 -13.49 0.91 5.01
CA PHE A 55 -12.75 0.02 4.11
C PHE A 55 -13.58 -0.45 2.91
N SER A 56 -14.91 -0.38 2.96
CA SER A 56 -15.79 -0.84 1.89
C SER A 56 -16.04 0.21 0.79
N ASP A 57 -15.58 1.45 0.96
CA ASP A 57 -15.86 2.54 0.00
C ASP A 57 -15.04 2.42 -1.30
N LYS A 58 -15.67 1.91 -2.36
CA LYS A 58 -15.01 1.69 -3.65
C LYS A 58 -14.39 2.96 -4.25
N THR A 59 -15.02 4.12 -4.05
CA THR A 59 -14.61 5.37 -4.70
C THR A 59 -13.42 6.01 -3.99
N GLY A 60 -13.42 6.01 -2.65
CA GLY A 60 -12.31 6.51 -1.84
C GLY A 60 -11.05 5.69 -2.07
N TRP A 61 -11.18 4.36 -2.19
CA TRP A 61 -10.05 3.45 -2.31
C TRP A 61 -9.48 3.31 -3.74
N ASP A 62 -10.20 3.74 -4.78
CA ASP A 62 -9.72 3.70 -6.19
C ASP A 62 -8.46 4.56 -6.43
N LYS A 63 -8.19 5.52 -5.54
CA LYS A 63 -7.01 6.39 -5.64
C LYS A 63 -5.75 5.77 -5.04
N TRP A 64 -5.89 4.85 -4.07
CA TRP A 64 -4.79 4.41 -3.20
C TRP A 64 -3.65 3.70 -3.92
N TRP A 65 -3.88 2.52 -4.49
CA TRP A 65 -2.94 1.82 -5.38
C TRP A 65 -3.64 1.55 -6.70
N GLY A 66 -2.88 1.36 -7.79
CA GLY A 66 -3.50 0.84 -8.99
C GLY A 66 -4.13 -0.53 -8.71
N LYS A 67 -5.35 -0.80 -9.17
CA LYS A 67 -5.96 -2.13 -9.01
C LYS A 67 -5.10 -3.27 -9.54
N ASN A 68 -4.23 -3.01 -10.52
CA ASN A 68 -3.28 -4.00 -11.06
C ASN A 68 -2.03 -4.19 -10.18
N TRP A 69 -1.81 -3.36 -9.17
CA TRP A 69 -0.62 -3.41 -8.30
C TRP A 69 -0.80 -4.29 -7.08
N ILE A 70 -1.96 -4.21 -6.44
CA ILE A 70 -2.20 -4.90 -5.18
C ILE A 70 -3.49 -5.71 -5.20
N ARG A 71 -3.60 -6.64 -4.27
CA ARG A 71 -4.81 -7.38 -3.90
C ARG A 71 -5.02 -7.28 -2.38
N THR A 72 -6.26 -7.03 -1.99
CA THR A 72 -6.71 -6.72 -0.62
C THR A 72 -8.23 -6.84 -0.56
N ASP A 73 -8.78 -7.03 0.63
CA ASP A 73 -10.21 -7.06 0.94
C ASP A 73 -10.85 -5.66 1.05
N ILE A 74 -10.08 -4.61 0.77
CA ILE A 74 -10.51 -3.21 0.82
C ILE A 74 -11.14 -2.79 -0.52
N GLY A 75 -12.23 -2.03 -0.47
CA GLY A 75 -12.84 -1.34 -1.61
C GLY A 75 -13.32 -2.29 -2.71
N ASP A 76 -12.70 -2.17 -3.89
CA ASP A 76 -13.04 -2.95 -5.10
C ASP A 76 -11.78 -3.55 -5.75
N TYR A 77 -10.79 -3.87 -4.92
CA TYR A 77 -9.58 -4.61 -5.33
C TYR A 77 -9.88 -6.10 -5.46
N ASP A 78 -8.99 -6.84 -6.12
CA ASP A 78 -9.08 -8.30 -6.11
C ASP A 78 -8.83 -8.81 -4.69
N ASN A 79 -9.71 -9.68 -4.20
CA ASN A 79 -9.53 -10.29 -2.89
C ASN A 79 -8.29 -11.20 -2.86
N PRO A 80 -7.58 -11.26 -1.72
CA PRO A 80 -6.52 -12.24 -1.54
C PRO A 80 -7.08 -13.66 -1.60
N GLY A 81 -6.28 -14.59 -2.10
CA GLY A 81 -6.58 -16.02 -2.06
C GLY A 81 -6.13 -16.65 -0.74
N PHE A 82 -6.02 -17.98 -0.74
CA PHE A 82 -5.65 -18.77 0.44
C PHE A 82 -4.33 -19.52 0.25
N ASP A 83 -3.69 -19.39 -0.91
CA ASP A 83 -2.40 -20.02 -1.23
C ASP A 83 -1.23 -19.06 -1.02
N ASP A 84 -0.02 -19.62 -0.91
CA ASP A 84 1.23 -18.89 -0.64
C ASP A 84 1.56 -17.82 -1.69
N LEU A 85 0.95 -17.86 -2.88
CA LEU A 85 1.20 -16.92 -3.97
C LEU A 85 0.19 -15.76 -4.01
N THR A 86 -0.95 -15.87 -3.34
CA THR A 86 -2.03 -14.89 -3.44
C THR A 86 -2.64 -14.45 -2.11
N MET A 87 -2.23 -15.04 -0.98
CA MET A 87 -2.72 -14.67 0.34
C MET A 87 -2.20 -13.31 0.83
N SER A 88 -3.00 -12.60 1.62
CA SER A 88 -2.55 -11.43 2.36
C SER A 88 -1.91 -11.86 3.69
N LEU A 89 -0.70 -11.43 3.97
CA LEU A 89 -0.08 -11.65 5.28
C LEU A 89 -0.61 -10.62 6.28
N ALA A 90 -1.36 -11.06 7.29
CA ALA A 90 -1.89 -10.19 8.36
C ALA A 90 -2.62 -8.94 7.82
N PHE A 91 -3.47 -9.11 6.80
CA PHE A 91 -4.21 -8.04 6.13
C PHE A 91 -3.34 -7.00 5.38
N LEU A 92 -2.04 -7.27 5.20
CA LEU A 92 -1.21 -6.45 4.33
C LEU A 92 -1.59 -6.67 2.87
N PRO A 93 -1.73 -5.61 2.05
CA PRO A 93 -1.98 -5.78 0.64
C PRO A 93 -0.86 -6.56 -0.05
N ASP A 94 -1.23 -7.59 -0.80
CA ASP A 94 -0.30 -8.42 -1.57
C ASP A 94 -0.07 -7.82 -2.95
N ILE A 95 1.20 -7.78 -3.39
CA ILE A 95 1.60 -7.21 -4.67
C ILE A 95 1.31 -8.22 -5.78
N LYS A 96 0.80 -7.76 -6.93
CA LYS A 96 0.56 -8.60 -8.11
C LYS A 96 1.76 -8.51 -9.07
N PRO A 97 2.81 -9.35 -8.92
CA PRO A 97 4.12 -9.09 -9.53
C PRO A 97 4.11 -9.08 -11.06
N ASN A 98 3.21 -9.83 -11.69
CA ASN A 98 3.24 -10.11 -13.13
C ASN A 98 2.11 -9.40 -13.91
N GLN A 99 1.29 -8.58 -13.25
CA GLN A 99 0.22 -7.83 -13.92
C GLN A 99 0.80 -6.61 -14.61
N LEU A 100 0.47 -6.36 -15.88
CA LEU A 100 0.86 -5.10 -16.53
C LEU A 100 0.06 -3.96 -15.89
N PRO A 101 0.71 -3.00 -15.21
CA PRO A 101 0.03 -1.93 -14.55
C PRO A 101 -0.17 -0.76 -15.51
N LEU A 102 -1.34 -0.13 -15.42
CA LEU A 102 -1.57 1.16 -16.06
C LEU A 102 -0.88 2.31 -15.30
N LEU A 103 -0.64 2.17 -13.99
CA LEU A 103 0.03 3.17 -13.14
C LEU A 103 0.35 2.59 -11.75
N VAL A 104 1.49 2.98 -11.14
CA VAL A 104 1.91 2.60 -9.76
C VAL A 104 0.85 2.95 -8.73
N CYS A 105 0.43 4.20 -8.75
CA CYS A 105 -0.52 4.78 -7.81
C CYS A 105 -1.08 6.05 -8.45
N ARG A 106 -2.40 6.27 -8.40
CA ARG A 106 -2.99 7.54 -8.91
C ARG A 106 -2.58 8.74 -8.04
N CYS A 107 -2.26 8.53 -6.76
CA CYS A 107 -1.84 9.58 -5.83
C CYS A 107 -0.36 9.98 -6.00
N SER A 108 0.56 9.01 -6.13
CA SER A 108 2.01 9.28 -6.08
C SER A 108 2.53 10.11 -7.25
N ILE A 109 1.87 10.06 -8.42
CA ILE A 109 2.33 10.77 -9.61
C ILE A 109 1.94 12.26 -9.60
N LYS A 110 0.92 12.66 -8.83
CA LYS A 110 0.42 14.04 -8.90
C LYS A 110 0.98 14.99 -7.85
N GLN A 111 1.56 14.52 -6.74
CA GLN A 111 1.72 15.40 -5.57
C GLN A 111 3.04 15.37 -4.81
N MET A 112 4.09 14.68 -5.28
CA MET A 112 5.42 14.84 -4.70
C MET A 112 6.49 14.74 -5.77
N ASP A 113 7.66 15.34 -5.53
CA ASP A 113 8.90 15.18 -6.31
C ASP A 113 9.46 13.75 -6.17
N THR A 114 8.57 12.76 -6.37
CA THR A 114 8.94 11.37 -6.45
C THR A 114 9.55 11.17 -7.82
N HIS A 115 10.73 10.56 -7.87
CA HIS A 115 11.33 10.14 -9.14
C HIS A 115 10.57 8.96 -9.78
N ALA A 116 9.36 8.63 -9.31
CA ALA A 116 8.53 7.56 -9.85
C ALA A 116 7.96 7.96 -11.21
N LYS A 117 8.55 7.42 -12.27
CA LYS A 117 8.10 7.61 -13.65
C LYS A 117 7.48 6.32 -14.17
N ALA A 118 6.43 6.45 -14.98
CA ALA A 118 5.91 5.31 -15.72
C ALA A 118 6.95 4.86 -16.76
N ILE A 119 7.28 3.58 -16.75
CA ILE A 119 8.14 2.90 -17.71
C ILE A 119 7.26 1.90 -18.46
N ASP A 120 7.24 2.02 -19.79
CA ASP A 120 6.38 1.19 -20.63
C ASP A 120 6.76 -0.30 -20.51
N GLY A 121 5.74 -1.16 -20.48
CA GLY A 121 5.90 -2.61 -20.33
C GLY A 121 6.37 -3.12 -18.96
N TYR A 122 6.67 -2.26 -17.99
CA TYR A 122 7.10 -2.72 -16.66
C TYR A 122 5.94 -3.29 -15.85
N THR A 123 6.11 -4.52 -15.35
CA THR A 123 5.27 -5.10 -14.31
C THR A 123 5.64 -4.53 -12.92
N PRO A 124 4.80 -4.69 -11.87
CA PRO A 124 5.18 -4.32 -10.51
C PRO A 124 6.52 -4.94 -10.08
N ARG A 125 6.81 -6.19 -10.47
CA ARG A 125 8.12 -6.80 -10.21
C ARG A 125 9.27 -6.03 -10.86
N ASP A 126 9.10 -5.58 -12.11
CA ASP A 126 10.12 -4.82 -12.84
C ASP A 126 10.38 -3.47 -12.17
N TYR A 127 9.32 -2.76 -11.78
CA TYR A 127 9.44 -1.51 -11.01
C TYR A 127 10.18 -1.72 -9.68
N LEU A 128 9.81 -2.73 -8.91
CA LEU A 128 10.48 -3.02 -7.63
C LEU A 128 11.95 -3.35 -7.83
N THR A 129 12.27 -4.16 -8.85
CA THR A 129 13.65 -4.49 -9.20
C THR A 129 14.43 -3.24 -9.63
N HIS A 130 13.82 -2.39 -10.44
CA HIS A 130 14.40 -1.13 -10.91
C HIS A 130 14.68 -0.17 -9.76
N TRP A 131 13.72 0.10 -8.88
CA TRP A 131 13.89 1.02 -7.75
C TRP A 131 14.90 0.51 -6.73
N LEU A 132 14.85 -0.76 -6.37
CA LEU A 132 15.83 -1.35 -5.46
C LEU A 132 17.24 -1.30 -6.07
N SER A 133 17.37 -1.58 -7.37
CA SER A 133 18.65 -1.47 -8.08
C SER A 133 19.16 -0.03 -8.14
N GLN A 134 18.25 0.93 -8.28
CA GLN A 134 18.59 2.35 -8.25
C GLN A 134 19.10 2.76 -6.87
N TRP A 135 18.49 2.28 -5.78
CA TRP A 135 18.98 2.57 -4.43
C TRP A 135 20.39 2.03 -4.17
N VAL A 136 20.71 0.84 -4.69
CA VAL A 136 22.08 0.30 -4.64
C VAL A 136 23.05 1.23 -5.37
N ARG A 137 22.69 1.72 -6.57
CA ARG A 137 23.56 2.58 -7.39
C ARG A 137 23.74 3.98 -6.80
N ASP A 138 22.65 4.58 -6.34
CA ASP A 138 22.62 5.99 -5.96
C ASP A 138 23.11 6.20 -4.52
N TYR A 139 22.86 5.23 -3.63
CA TYR A 139 23.14 5.35 -2.19
C TYR A 139 24.14 4.31 -1.67
N GLY A 140 24.61 3.36 -2.49
CA GLY A 140 25.59 2.36 -2.07
C GLY A 140 25.03 1.37 -1.04
N ILE A 141 23.76 0.96 -1.17
CA ILE A 141 23.16 -0.06 -0.29
C ILE A 141 23.88 -1.41 -0.49
N ASP A 142 24.54 -1.91 0.55
CA ASP A 142 25.33 -3.17 0.50
C ASP A 142 24.50 -4.45 0.78
N GLY A 143 23.23 -4.32 1.14
CA GLY A 143 22.38 -5.47 1.39
C GLY A 143 20.94 -5.12 1.70
N PHE A 144 20.05 -6.10 1.49
CA PHE A 144 18.64 -5.99 1.81
C PHE A 144 18.25 -7.03 2.86
N ARG A 145 17.54 -6.59 3.91
CA ARG A 145 16.79 -7.51 4.78
C ARG A 145 15.48 -7.85 4.09
N VAL A 146 15.26 -9.14 3.85
CA VAL A 146 14.00 -9.65 3.32
C VAL A 146 13.11 -10.04 4.48
N ASP A 147 11.94 -9.40 4.58
CA ASP A 147 10.91 -9.87 5.52
C ASP A 147 10.14 -11.05 4.95
N THR A 148 9.71 -11.96 5.83
CA THR A 148 8.79 -13.07 5.52
C THR A 148 9.16 -13.85 4.25
N ALA A 149 10.41 -14.34 4.17
CA ALA A 149 10.96 -15.00 2.97
C ALA A 149 10.14 -16.21 2.47
N ASN A 150 9.37 -16.86 3.34
CA ASN A 150 8.53 -18.01 3.00
C ASN A 150 7.40 -17.66 2.01
N MET A 151 7.05 -16.38 1.86
CA MET A 151 6.01 -15.91 0.93
C MET A 151 6.60 -15.43 -0.41
N LEU A 152 7.86 -15.76 -0.71
CA LEU A 152 8.48 -15.43 -2.00
C LEU A 152 8.40 -16.61 -2.95
N SER A 153 8.01 -16.33 -4.20
CA SER A 153 8.24 -17.27 -5.29
C SER A 153 9.75 -17.42 -5.52
N CYS A 154 10.31 -18.56 -5.13
CA CYS A 154 11.65 -18.95 -5.54
C CYS A 154 11.57 -19.46 -6.99
N PRO A 155 12.44 -19.03 -7.91
CA PRO A 155 12.55 -19.69 -9.20
C PRO A 155 12.79 -21.19 -8.97
N PRO A 156 12.27 -22.09 -9.81
CA PRO A 156 12.68 -23.48 -9.76
C PRO A 156 14.21 -23.49 -9.90
N GLY A 157 14.90 -23.99 -8.87
CA GLY A 157 16.32 -24.25 -8.97
C GLY A 157 16.54 -25.17 -10.16
N SER A 158 17.51 -24.81 -11.00
CA SER A 158 18.06 -25.72 -12.00
C SER A 158 18.65 -26.91 -11.25
N ASN A 159 17.89 -28.00 -11.18
CA ASN A 159 18.36 -29.34 -10.88
C ASN A 159 18.12 -30.20 -12.11
#